data_AF-A0A2S5T6R8-F1
#
_entry.id   AF-A0A2S5T6R8-F1
#
_cell.length_a   1.000
_cell.length_b   1.000
_cell.length_c   1.000
_cell.angle_alpha   90.00
_cell.angle_beta   90.00
_cell.angle_gamma   90.00
#
_symmetry.space_group_name_H-M   'P 1'
#
loop_
_entity.id
_entity.type
_entity.pdbx_description
1 polymer ?
#
loop_
_entity_poly.entity_id
_entity_poly.type
_entity_poly.pdbx_seq_one_letter_code
_entity_poly.pdbx_strand_id
1 'polypeptide(L)'
;MKRFVLYCGSAGADGPQVGPEEAAAATRAEGATVVAAGTGTLVVDADLPQIQRISRQLPGWSYTVETRSIRKPAPPRRKAA
;
A
#
# COMPACT_ATOMS: atom_id res chain seq x y z
N MET A 1 -9.57 -7.19 7.03
CA MET A 1 -8.17 -6.97 6.62
C MET A 1 -8.02 -7.03 5.10
N LYS A 2 -7.36 -6.02 4.53
CA LYS A 2 -6.92 -5.96 3.13
C LYS A 2 -5.43 -5.66 3.08
N ARG A 3 -4.80 -6.01 1.96
CA ARG A 3 -3.41 -5.64 1.69
C ARG A 3 -3.34 -4.27 1.05
N PHE A 4 -2.53 -3.40 1.63
CA PHE A 4 -2.23 -2.06 1.13
C PHE A 4 -0.75 -1.97 0.79
N VAL A 5 -0.44 -1.22 -0.25
CA VAL A 5 0.92 -0.89 -0.65
C VAL A 5 1.08 0.61 -0.47
N LEU A 6 1.89 1.00 0.51
CA LEU A 6 2.31 2.38 0.70
C LEU A 6 3.56 2.63 -0.15
N TYR A 7 3.64 3.78 -0.79
CA TYR A 7 4.81 4.22 -1.54
C TYR A 7 5.15 5.65 -1.17
N CYS A 8 6.44 5.89 -0.99
CA CYS A 8 6.94 7.23 -0.72
C CYS A 8 6.86 8.04 -2.02
N GLY A 9 6.02 9.08 -2.05
CA GLY A 9 5.92 9.98 -3.18
C GLY A 9 7.16 10.88 -3.22
N SER A 10 7.80 10.99 -4.38
CA SER A 10 8.95 11.87 -4.63
C SER A 10 8.58 13.37 -4.70
N ALA A 11 7.47 13.78 -4.10
CA ALA A 11 6.94 15.13 -4.23
C ALA A 11 7.55 16.04 -3.15
N GLY A 12 8.69 16.63 -3.48
CA GLY A 12 9.31 17.75 -2.76
C GLY A 12 10.41 17.31 -1.80
N ALA A 13 11.67 17.45 -2.23
CA ALA A 13 12.87 17.19 -1.44
C ALA A 13 13.13 18.22 -0.31
N ASP A 14 12.10 18.92 0.16
CA ASP A 14 12.20 20.10 1.04
C ASP A 14 11.47 19.95 2.39
N GLY A 15 11.09 18.72 2.77
CA GLY A 15 10.50 18.43 4.09
C GLY A 15 11.14 17.21 4.77
N PRO A 16 10.97 17.04 6.10
CA PRO A 16 11.42 15.83 6.79
C PRO A 16 10.66 14.63 6.22
N GLN A 17 11.33 13.90 5.34
CA GLN A 17 10.78 12.74 4.67
C GLN A 17 10.83 11.57 5.65
N VAL A 18 9.65 11.06 6.02
CA VAL A 18 9.54 9.89 6.89
C VAL A 18 10.19 8.71 6.15
N GLY A 19 11.24 8.16 6.75
CA GLY A 19 11.98 7.03 6.18
C GLY A 19 11.14 5.73 6.20
N PRO A 20 11.52 4.71 5.41
CA PRO A 20 10.81 3.44 5.37
C PRO A 20 10.75 2.72 6.73
N GLU A 21 11.77 2.89 7.58
CA GLU A 21 11.79 2.31 8.94
C GLU A 21 10.79 2.99 9.87
N GLU A 22 10.72 4.32 9.83
CA GLU A 22 9.77 5.11 10.62
C GLU A 22 8.34 4.87 10.15
N ALA A 23 8.13 4.76 8.83
CA ALA A 23 6.85 4.34 8.26
C ALA A 23 6.42 2.94 8.74
N ALA A 24 7.36 1.99 8.82
CA ALA A 24 7.09 0.66 9.36
C ALA A 24 6.80 0.70 10.87
N ALA A 25 7.49 1.54 11.63
CA ALA A 25 7.25 1.72 13.06
C ALA A 25 5.86 2.31 13.33
N ALA A 26 5.48 3.37 12.63
CA ALA A 26 4.15 3.99 12.72
C ALA A 26 3.03 3.00 12.33
N THR A 27 3.27 2.23 11.27
CA THR A 27 2.34 1.17 10.83
C THR A 27 2.10 0.13 11.93
N ARG A 28 3.17 -0.33 12.61
CA ARG A 28 3.05 -1.29 13.73
C ARG A 28 2.37 -0.68 14.94
N ALA A 29 2.62 0.60 15.23
CA ALA A 29 1.99 1.31 16.35
C ALA A 29 0.47 1.42 16.21
N GLU A 30 -0.04 1.53 14.97
CA GLU A 30 -1.48 1.51 14.66
C GLU A 30 -2.11 0.10 14.65
N GLY A 31 -1.34 -0.93 15.02
CA GLY A 31 -1.79 -2.32 15.07
C GLY A 31 -1.97 -2.95 13.68
N ALA A 32 -1.33 -2.38 12.65
CA ALA A 32 -1.29 -2.98 11.32
C ALA A 32 -0.06 -3.88 11.15
N THR A 33 -0.17 -4.89 10.29
CA THR A 33 0.90 -5.87 10.06
C THR A 33 1.74 -5.47 8.87
N VAL A 34 3.02 -5.19 9.07
CA VAL A 34 3.97 -4.96 7.97
C VAL A 34 4.38 -6.30 7.38
N VAL A 35 4.02 -6.53 6.12
CA VAL A 35 4.31 -7.77 5.36
C VAL A 35 5.69 -7.69 4.71
N ALA A 36 6.04 -6.52 4.17
CA ALA A 36 7.33 -6.26 3.56
C ALA A 36 7.65 -4.76 3.61
N ALA A 37 8.93 -4.43 3.69
CA ALA A 37 9.43 -3.07 3.62
C ALA A 37 10.61 -2.99 2.65
N GLY A 38 10.62 -1.96 1.82
CA GLY A 38 11.70 -1.63 0.90
C GLY A 38 12.01 -0.13 0.94
N THR A 39 12.99 0.30 0.16
CA THR A 39 13.58 1.65 0.23
C THR A 39 12.58 2.81 0.04
N GLY A 40 11.45 2.56 -0.63
CA GLY A 40 10.37 3.55 -0.81
C GLY A 40 8.99 2.92 -0.90
N THR A 41 8.83 1.69 -0.41
CA THR A 41 7.58 0.94 -0.52
C THR A 41 7.36 0.10 0.74
N LEU A 42 6.14 0.11 1.26
CA LEU A 42 5.72 -0.73 2.38
C LEU A 42 4.49 -1.54 1.97
N VAL A 43 4.51 -2.84 2.24
CA VAL A 43 3.34 -3.70 2.07
C VAL A 43 2.78 -3.99 3.45
N VAL A 44 1.49 -3.72 3.64
CA VAL A 44 0.84 -3.73 4.95
C VAL A 44 -0.51 -4.42 4.87
N ASP A 45 -0.77 -5.34 5.78
CA ASP A 45 -2.10 -5.86 6.03
C ASP A 45 -2.77 -5.02 7.12
N ALA A 46 -3.85 -4.34 6.77
CA ALA A 46 -4.57 -3.40 7.63
C ALA A 46 -6.07 -3.36 7.27
N ASP A 47 -6.88 -2.73 8.10
CA ASP A 47 -8.23 -2.31 7.74
C ASP A 47 -8.25 -0.86 7.22
N LEU A 48 -9.33 -0.50 6.52
CA LEU A 48 -9.48 0.83 5.91
C LEU A 48 -9.33 1.99 6.94
N PRO A 49 -9.86 1.88 8.17
CA PRO A 49 -9.66 2.93 9.17
C PRO A 49 -8.20 3.03 9.63
N GLN A 50 -7.47 1.91 9.70
CA GLN A 50 -6.06 1.89 10.10
C GLN A 50 -5.18 2.55 9.03
N ILE A 51 -5.36 2.20 7.75
CA ILE A 51 -4.56 2.80 6.67
C ILE A 51 -4.81 4.32 6.55
N GLN A 52 -6.03 4.78 6.84
CA GLN A 52 -6.34 6.21 6.89
C GLN A 52 -5.62 6.94 8.03
N ARG A 53 -5.43 6.31 9.19
CA ARG A 53 -4.65 6.88 10.30
C ARG A 53 -3.16 6.89 9.97
N ILE A 54 -2.64 5.78 9.46
CA ILE A 54 -1.24 5.64 9.02
C ILE A 54 -0.91 6.70 7.95
N SER A 55 -1.77 6.87 6.95
CA SER A 55 -1.58 7.88 5.89
C SER A 55 -1.56 9.32 6.40
N ARG A 56 -2.22 9.63 7.53
CA ARG A 56 -2.17 10.97 8.16
C ARG A 56 -0.87 11.19 8.93
N GLN A 57 -0.28 10.13 9.46
CA GLN A 57 0.99 10.17 10.19
C GLN A 57 2.21 10.15 9.27
N LEU A 58 2.04 9.70 8.02
CA LEU A 58 3.10 9.60 7.03
C LEU A 58 2.92 10.63 5.90
N PRO A 59 3.22 11.92 6.16
CA PRO A 59 3.19 12.94 5.12
C PRO A 59 4.17 12.56 4.00
N GLY A 60 3.73 12.71 2.75
CA GLY A 60 4.51 12.31 1.57
C GLY A 60 4.37 10.84 1.17
N TRP A 61 3.74 10.00 1.99
CA TRP A 61 3.42 8.62 1.62
C TRP A 61 2.00 8.52 1.07
N SER A 62 1.86 7.86 -0.07
CA SER A 62 0.58 7.51 -0.67
C SER A 62 0.35 6.01 -0.54
N TYR A 63 -0.91 5.56 -0.60
CA TYR A 63 -1.22 4.14 -0.53
C TYR A 63 -2.18 3.70 -1.64
N THR A 64 -2.01 2.45 -2.08
CA THR A 64 -2.97 1.76 -2.94
C THR A 64 -3.45 0.50 -2.22
N VAL A 65 -4.67 0.05 -2.54
CA VAL A 65 -5.14 -1.25 -2.09
C VAL A 65 -4.73 -2.30 -3.13
N GLU A 66 -3.99 -3.33 -2.71
CA GLU A 66 -3.66 -4.45 -3.59
C GLU A 66 -4.95 -5.23 -3.85
N THR A 67 -5.54 -5.01 -5.03
CA THR A 67 -6.76 -5.69 -5.43
C THR A 67 -6.38 -6.88 -6.29
N ARG A 68 -6.21 -8.06 -5.67
CA ARG A 68 -6.01 -9.32 -6.41
C ARG A 68 -7.29 -9.68 -7.17
N SER A 69 -7.43 -9.11 -8.35
CA SER A 69 -8.55 -9.40 -9.26
C SER A 69 -8.18 -10.65 -10.05
N ILE A 70 -8.68 -11.82 -9.65
CA ILE A 70 -8.58 -13.03 -10.47
C ILE A 70 -9.52 -12.84 -11.67
N ARG A 71 -8.98 -12.45 -12.83
CA ARG A 71 -9.75 -12.45 -14.08
C ARG A 71 -10.01 -13.91 -14.47
N LYS A 72 -11.28 -14.32 -14.43
CA LYS A 72 -11.69 -15.56 -15.11
C LYS A 72 -11.41 -15.38 -16.62
N PRO A 73 -10.68 -16.31 -17.27
CA PRO A 73 -10.49 -16.22 -18.72
C PRO A 73 -11.84 -16.30 -19.42
N ALA A 74 -12.12 -15.34 -20.30
CA ALA A 74 -13.30 -15.40 -21.15
C ALA A 74 -13.17 -16.60 -22.11
N PRO A 75 -14.19 -17.45 -22.27
CA PRO A 75 -14.11 -18.58 -23.20
C PRO A 75 -13.85 -18.08 -24.62
N PRO A 76 -13.01 -18.77 -25.42
CA PRO A 76 -12.71 -18.35 -26.78
C PRO A 76 -14.00 -18.34 -27.61
N ARG A 77 -14.30 -17.20 -28.25
CA ARG A 77 -15.39 -17.10 -29.22
C ARG A 77 -15.09 -18.08 -30.36
N ARG A 78 -15.80 -19.22 -30.41
CA ARG A 78 -15.84 -20.08 -31.60
C ARG A 78 -16.26 -19.19 -32.78
N LYS A 79 -15.43 -19.11 -33.83
CA LYS A 79 -15.87 -18.62 -35.14
C LYS A 79 -16.97 -19.58 -35.62
N ALA A 80 -18.15 -19.04 -35.93
CA ALA A 80 -19.15 -19.77 -36.70
C ALA A 80 -18.53 -20.07 -38.08
N ALA A 81 -18.66 -21.33 -38.49
CA ALA A 81 -18.24 -21.84 -39.80
C ALA A 81 -19.17 -21.34 -40.91
#